data_AF-A0A397VC02-F1
#
_entry.id   AF-A0A397VC02-F1
#
_cell.length_a   1.000
_cell.length_b   1.000
_cell.length_c   1.000
_cell.angle_alpha   90.00
_cell.angle_beta   90.00
_cell.angle_gamma   90.00
#
_symmetry.space_group_name_H-M   'P 1'
#
loop_
_entity.id
_entity.type
_entity.pdbx_description
1 polymer ?
#
loop_
_entity_poly.entity_id
_entity_poly.type
_entity_poly.pdbx_seq_one_letter_code
_entity_poly.pdbx_strand_id
1 'polypeptide(L)'
;MQDVSLCYYYGIGVEINYRKSFEYCKRSADLGNAYGMCSVGKRYNYGEGVDQDKNKAFEYYKKSANMGSKMAMYNVAGCYRNGIGTKRDIQNANYWFRKRRRLLKTNKSPDHINPELKRILDDEKFKLSWIDYNEFKDIEEEGKGGFATVYSANWSDGINHTWRDVALKVIHNSNENEQEFIQELKNYCEIGYANPSFLNCDGVSRNDDGDYIIVMQIAAKGSLRQNLVEVSQLEWKDKLNIL
;
A
#
# COMPACT_ATOMS: atom_id res chain seq x y z
N MET A 1 -1.33 -22.52 -13.23
CA MET A 1 -2.42 -21.86 -14.02
C MET A 1 -2.24 -20.35 -14.08
N GLN A 2 -1.88 -19.68 -12.97
CA GLN A 2 -1.51 -18.25 -13.01
C GLN A 2 -0.26 -17.99 -13.85
N ASP A 3 0.72 -18.90 -13.84
CA ASP A 3 1.98 -18.72 -14.58
C ASP A 3 1.75 -18.66 -16.10
N VAL A 4 0.82 -19.46 -16.62
CA VAL A 4 0.42 -19.43 -18.05
C VAL A 4 -0.25 -18.11 -18.41
N SER A 5 -1.07 -17.57 -17.50
CA SER A 5 -1.67 -16.24 -17.70
C SER A 5 -0.60 -15.15 -17.78
N LEU A 6 0.47 -15.26 -16.99
CA LEU A 6 1.59 -14.30 -17.01
C LEU A 6 2.41 -14.42 -18.31
N CYS A 7 2.62 -15.64 -18.82
CA CYS A 7 3.27 -15.84 -20.12
C CYS A 7 2.55 -15.10 -21.25
N TYR A 8 1.23 -15.23 -21.36
CA TYR A 8 0.45 -14.49 -22.35
C TYR A 8 0.38 -12.99 -22.06
N TYR A 9 0.50 -12.56 -20.81
CA TYR A 9 0.45 -11.13 -20.46
C TYR A 9 1.74 -10.39 -20.84
N TYR A 10 2.89 -10.99 -20.52
CA TYR A 10 4.21 -10.38 -20.72
C TYR A 10 4.92 -10.88 -21.99
N GLY A 11 4.35 -11.83 -22.72
CA GLY A 11 4.96 -12.41 -23.90
C GLY A 11 6.14 -13.36 -23.59
N ILE A 12 6.13 -14.02 -22.43
CA ILE A 12 7.21 -14.93 -22.03
C ILE A 12 7.05 -16.26 -22.76
N GLY A 13 7.84 -16.45 -23.82
CA GLY A 13 7.82 -17.67 -24.63
C GLY A 13 6.61 -17.83 -25.56
N VAL A 14 5.72 -16.83 -25.59
CA VAL A 14 4.52 -16.76 -26.47
C VAL A 14 4.28 -15.31 -26.88
N GLU A 15 3.49 -15.08 -27.93
CA GLU A 15 3.04 -13.72 -28.26
C GLU A 15 2.10 -13.17 -27.17
N ILE A 16 2.19 -11.85 -26.92
CA ILE A 16 1.30 -11.15 -25.98
C ILE A 16 -0.15 -11.35 -26.42
N ASN A 17 -0.98 -11.83 -25.51
CA ASN A 17 -2.40 -12.04 -25.75
C ASN A 17 -3.22 -11.85 -24.47
N TYR A 18 -3.74 -10.63 -24.28
CA TYR A 18 -4.49 -10.28 -23.08
C TYR A 18 -5.78 -11.09 -22.91
N ARG A 19 -6.44 -11.46 -24.01
CA ARG A 19 -7.66 -12.29 -23.96
C ARG A 19 -7.38 -13.69 -23.43
N LYS A 20 -6.34 -14.36 -23.94
CA LYS A 20 -5.90 -15.66 -23.40
C LYS A 20 -5.44 -15.53 -21.95
N SER A 21 -4.68 -14.48 -21.61
CA SER A 21 -4.30 -14.18 -20.22
C SER A 21 -5.54 -14.11 -19.30
N PHE A 22 -6.57 -13.37 -19.71
CA PHE A 22 -7.84 -13.28 -18.99
C PHE A 22 -8.54 -14.65 -18.85
N GLU A 23 -8.63 -15.44 -19.93
CA GLU A 23 -9.24 -16.77 -19.90
C GLU A 23 -8.56 -17.72 -18.90
N TYR A 24 -7.23 -17.71 -18.82
CA TYR A 24 -6.48 -18.50 -17.83
C TYR A 24 -6.67 -17.98 -16.40
N CYS A 25 -6.70 -16.66 -16.20
CA CYS A 25 -7.05 -16.08 -14.90
C CYS A 25 -8.45 -16.53 -14.46
N LYS A 26 -9.41 -16.50 -15.39
CA LYS A 26 -10.81 -16.85 -15.16
C LYS A 26 -10.98 -18.32 -14.80
N ARG A 27 -10.34 -19.24 -15.54
CA ARG A 27 -10.28 -20.66 -15.18
C ARG A 27 -9.70 -20.88 -13.79
N SER A 28 -8.61 -20.18 -13.45
CA SER A 28 -8.02 -20.27 -12.11
C SER A 28 -8.99 -19.78 -11.02
N ALA A 29 -9.71 -18.69 -11.28
CA ALA A 29 -10.72 -18.15 -10.37
C ALA A 29 -11.90 -19.11 -10.18
N ASP A 30 -12.36 -19.75 -11.26
CA ASP A 30 -13.48 -20.70 -11.25
C ASP A 30 -13.15 -21.99 -10.49
N LEU A 31 -11.86 -22.34 -10.41
CA LEU A 31 -11.34 -23.41 -9.55
C LEU A 31 -11.13 -22.99 -8.09
N GLY A 32 -11.62 -21.81 -7.69
CA GLY A 32 -11.54 -21.34 -6.30
C GLY A 32 -10.18 -20.74 -5.92
N ASN A 33 -9.31 -20.40 -6.87
CA ASN A 33 -8.04 -19.77 -6.53
C ASN A 33 -8.21 -18.27 -6.22
N ALA A 34 -7.89 -17.86 -5.00
CA ALA A 34 -8.02 -16.47 -4.56
C ALA A 34 -7.17 -15.49 -5.41
N TYR A 35 -5.93 -15.84 -5.76
CA TYR A 35 -5.08 -14.98 -6.59
C TYR A 35 -5.59 -14.90 -8.04
N GLY A 36 -6.15 -16.00 -8.57
CA GLY A 36 -6.87 -16.03 -9.84
C GLY A 36 -8.05 -15.04 -9.83
N MET A 37 -8.89 -15.08 -8.78
CA MET A 37 -9.98 -14.10 -8.62
C MET A 37 -9.48 -12.67 -8.55
N CYS A 38 -8.40 -12.39 -7.80
CA CYS A 38 -7.80 -11.06 -7.75
C CYS A 38 -7.31 -10.61 -9.14
N SER A 39 -6.71 -11.51 -9.90
CA SER A 39 -6.22 -11.24 -11.26
C SER A 39 -7.37 -10.93 -12.22
N VAL A 40 -8.47 -11.70 -12.16
CA VAL A 40 -9.70 -11.40 -12.91
C VAL A 40 -10.24 -10.00 -12.56
N GLY A 41 -10.24 -9.65 -11.27
CA GLY A 41 -10.62 -8.32 -10.82
C GLY A 41 -9.77 -7.22 -11.46
N LYS A 42 -8.45 -7.42 -11.58
CA LYS A 42 -7.54 -6.48 -12.26
C LYS A 42 -7.87 -6.33 -13.74
N ARG A 43 -8.13 -7.43 -14.45
CA ARG A 43 -8.47 -7.38 -15.88
C ARG A 43 -9.75 -6.59 -16.14
N TYR A 44 -10.80 -6.83 -15.34
CA TYR A 44 -12.02 -6.02 -15.42
C TYR A 44 -11.79 -4.54 -15.04
N ASN A 45 -10.92 -4.26 -14.08
CA ASN A 45 -10.64 -2.89 -13.67
C ASN A 45 -9.95 -2.07 -14.77
N TYR A 46 -9.06 -2.69 -15.55
CA TYR A 46 -8.26 -2.02 -16.58
C TYR A 46 -8.75 -2.26 -18.01
N GLY A 47 -9.69 -3.19 -18.23
CA GLY A 47 -10.16 -3.54 -19.57
C GLY A 47 -9.17 -4.39 -20.37
N GLU A 48 -8.35 -5.20 -19.68
CA GLU A 48 -7.26 -5.96 -20.31
C GLU A 48 -7.75 -7.34 -20.74
N GLY A 49 -7.99 -7.51 -22.05
CA GLY A 49 -8.48 -8.77 -22.61
C GLY A 49 -9.96 -9.07 -22.35
N VAL A 50 -10.67 -8.13 -21.73
CA VAL A 50 -12.11 -8.12 -21.45
C VAL A 50 -12.58 -6.67 -21.37
N ASP A 51 -13.84 -6.39 -21.66
CA ASP A 51 -14.40 -5.04 -21.48
C ASP A 51 -14.25 -4.57 -20.02
N GLN A 52 -13.91 -3.29 -19.86
CA GLN A 52 -13.74 -2.69 -18.54
C GLN A 52 -15.08 -2.71 -17.79
N ASP A 53 -15.07 -3.27 -16.58
CA ASP A 53 -16.25 -3.33 -15.71
C ASP A 53 -15.80 -3.22 -14.24
N LYS A 54 -15.82 -1.99 -13.72
CA LYS A 54 -15.38 -1.70 -12.35
C LYS A 54 -16.27 -2.39 -11.29
N ASN A 55 -17.55 -2.61 -11.58
CA ASN A 55 -18.46 -3.31 -10.67
C ASN A 55 -18.06 -4.79 -10.56
N LYS A 56 -17.85 -5.47 -11.70
CA LYS A 56 -17.32 -6.84 -11.69
C LYS A 56 -15.95 -6.91 -11.04
N ALA A 57 -15.07 -5.95 -11.31
CA ALA A 57 -13.75 -5.90 -10.68
C ALA A 57 -13.86 -5.92 -9.16
N PHE A 58 -14.70 -5.05 -8.60
CA PHE A 58 -14.98 -4.99 -7.17
C PHE A 58 -15.51 -6.31 -6.61
N GLU A 59 -16.46 -6.96 -7.28
CA GLU A 59 -16.98 -8.26 -6.86
C GLU A 59 -15.90 -9.35 -6.77
N TYR A 60 -15.02 -9.44 -7.78
CA TYR A 60 -13.93 -10.41 -7.80
C TYR A 60 -12.88 -10.12 -6.72
N TYR A 61 -12.54 -8.84 -6.52
CA TYR A 61 -11.67 -8.44 -5.41
C TYR A 61 -12.29 -8.82 -4.07
N LYS A 62 -13.59 -8.57 -3.86
CA LYS A 62 -14.28 -8.91 -2.61
C LYS A 62 -14.33 -10.41 -2.35
N LYS A 63 -14.60 -11.22 -3.37
CA LYS A 63 -14.53 -12.69 -3.29
C LYS A 63 -13.12 -13.15 -2.88
N SER A 64 -12.09 -12.67 -3.58
CA SER A 64 -10.70 -12.99 -3.28
C SER A 64 -10.25 -12.54 -1.88
N ALA A 65 -10.68 -11.35 -1.45
CA ALA A 65 -10.37 -10.80 -0.13
C ALA A 65 -11.01 -11.61 1.00
N ASN A 66 -12.23 -12.12 0.80
CA ASN A 66 -12.89 -13.03 1.73
C ASN A 66 -12.16 -14.37 1.86
N MET A 67 -11.42 -14.78 0.83
CA MET A 67 -10.56 -15.97 0.85
C MET A 67 -9.16 -15.71 1.43
N GLY A 68 -8.90 -14.52 1.99
CA GLY A 68 -7.64 -14.21 2.68
C GLY A 68 -6.56 -13.58 1.81
N SER A 69 -6.83 -13.25 0.53
CA SER A 69 -5.82 -12.59 -0.31
C SER A 69 -5.53 -11.16 0.17
N LYS A 70 -4.31 -10.93 0.70
CA LYS A 70 -3.85 -9.61 1.16
C LYS A 70 -3.91 -8.54 0.06
N MET A 71 -3.57 -8.92 -1.19
CA MET A 71 -3.62 -7.98 -2.32
C MET A 71 -5.06 -7.63 -2.70
N ALA A 72 -5.98 -8.59 -2.65
CA ALA A 72 -7.39 -8.30 -2.89
C ALA A 72 -7.99 -7.44 -1.77
N MET A 73 -7.62 -7.64 -0.51
CA MET A 73 -8.04 -6.77 0.59
C MET A 73 -7.61 -5.31 0.35
N TYR A 74 -6.39 -5.09 -0.14
CA TYR A 74 -5.91 -3.76 -0.53
C TYR A 74 -6.77 -3.16 -1.65
N ASN A 75 -7.07 -3.93 -2.70
CA ASN A 75 -7.90 -3.47 -3.81
C ASN A 75 -9.34 -3.17 -3.38
N VAL A 76 -9.95 -4.00 -2.53
CA VAL A 76 -11.29 -3.75 -1.96
C VAL A 76 -11.28 -2.46 -1.14
N ALA A 77 -10.26 -2.26 -0.30
CA ALA A 77 -10.13 -1.05 0.49
C ALA A 77 -10.00 0.20 -0.39
N GLY A 78 -9.21 0.13 -1.46
CA GLY A 78 -9.09 1.18 -2.47
C GLY A 78 -10.40 1.46 -3.21
N CYS A 79 -11.17 0.41 -3.56
CA CYS A 79 -12.48 0.54 -4.20
C CYS A 79 -13.47 1.30 -3.31
N TYR A 80 -13.56 0.94 -2.03
CA TYR A 80 -14.38 1.67 -1.07
C TYR A 80 -13.89 3.09 -0.83
N ARG A 81 -12.57 3.30 -0.71
CA ARG A 81 -12.00 4.64 -0.51
C ARG A 81 -12.34 5.61 -1.64
N ASN A 82 -12.28 5.11 -2.88
CA ASN A 82 -12.38 5.92 -4.09
C ASN A 82 -13.74 5.81 -4.80
N GLY A 83 -14.66 4.98 -4.32
CA GLY A 83 -15.95 4.73 -4.99
C GLY A 83 -15.82 4.02 -6.35
N ILE A 84 -14.83 3.13 -6.50
CA ILE A 84 -14.59 2.39 -7.76
C ILE A 84 -15.39 1.09 -7.72
N GLY A 85 -16.38 0.95 -8.61
CA GLY A 85 -17.20 -0.27 -8.69
C GLY A 85 -18.15 -0.48 -7.51
N THR A 86 -18.23 0.50 -6.61
CA THR A 86 -19.08 0.56 -5.42
C THR A 86 -19.26 2.01 -5.01
N LYS A 87 -20.22 2.30 -4.12
CA LYS A 87 -20.29 3.62 -3.46
C LYS A 87 -19.06 3.82 -2.57
N ARG A 88 -18.60 5.08 -2.48
CA ARG A 88 -17.53 5.49 -1.56
C ARG A 88 -17.97 5.21 -0.12
N ASP A 89 -17.08 4.60 0.66
CA ASP A 89 -17.31 4.24 2.06
C ASP A 89 -15.97 4.13 2.82
N ILE A 90 -15.63 5.18 3.57
CA ILE A 90 -14.37 5.25 4.32
C ILE A 90 -14.32 4.23 5.46
N GLN A 91 -15.46 3.90 6.08
CA GLN A 91 -15.52 2.96 7.18
C GLN A 91 -15.18 1.54 6.69
N ASN A 92 -15.77 1.12 5.57
CA ASN A 92 -15.43 -0.15 4.94
C ASN A 92 -13.98 -0.15 4.42
N ALA A 93 -13.48 0.95 3.85
CA ALA A 93 -12.09 1.05 3.44
C ALA A 93 -11.14 0.82 4.64
N ASN A 94 -11.35 1.54 5.75
CA ASN A 94 -10.58 1.40 6.97
C ASN A 94 -10.67 -0.03 7.56
N TYR A 95 -11.85 -0.66 7.52
CA TYR A 95 -12.02 -2.05 7.94
C TYR A 95 -11.11 -3.01 7.15
N TRP A 96 -11.11 -2.92 5.82
CA TRP A 96 -10.31 -3.81 4.96
C TRP A 96 -8.81 -3.57 5.08
N PHE A 97 -8.38 -2.31 5.20
CA PHE A 97 -6.98 -2.00 5.48
C PHE A 97 -6.51 -2.55 6.83
N ARG A 98 -7.30 -2.40 7.90
CA ARG A 98 -6.96 -2.98 9.22
C ARG A 98 -6.90 -4.50 9.15
N LYS A 99 -7.85 -5.13 8.46
CA LYS A 99 -7.88 -6.58 8.25
C LYS A 99 -6.62 -7.06 7.51
N ARG A 100 -6.21 -6.37 6.44
CA ARG A 100 -4.95 -6.64 5.73
C ARG A 100 -3.73 -6.46 6.64
N ARG A 101 -3.65 -5.36 7.39
CA ARG A 101 -2.51 -5.02 8.24
C ARG A 101 -2.19 -6.11 9.26
N ARG A 102 -3.22 -6.68 9.89
CA ARG A 102 -3.09 -7.79 10.84
C ARG A 102 -2.42 -9.04 10.26
N LEU A 103 -2.45 -9.21 8.93
CA LEU A 103 -1.86 -10.34 8.21
C LEU A 103 -0.47 -10.03 7.63
N LEU A 104 0.03 -8.80 7.80
CA LEU A 104 1.38 -8.45 7.39
C LEU A 104 2.39 -9.05 8.37
N LYS A 105 3.49 -9.54 7.80
CA LYS A 105 4.67 -9.94 8.54
C LYS A 105 5.65 -8.77 8.55
N THR A 106 6.37 -8.60 9.65
CA THR A 106 7.38 -7.56 9.85
C THR A 106 8.65 -8.19 10.39
N ASN A 107 9.79 -7.55 10.13
CA ASN A 107 11.04 -7.91 10.80
C ASN A 107 11.15 -7.16 12.15
N LYS A 108 12.08 -7.60 12.98
CA LYS A 108 12.36 -6.95 14.26
C LYS A 108 13.24 -5.73 14.05
N SER A 109 13.07 -4.72 14.90
CA SER A 109 14.00 -3.60 14.93
C SER A 109 15.41 -4.05 15.31
N PRO A 110 16.47 -3.34 14.87
CA PRO A 110 17.83 -3.57 15.37
C PRO A 110 17.92 -3.36 16.89
N ASP A 111 18.90 -4.00 17.53
CA ASP A 111 19.11 -3.91 18.99
C ASP A 111 19.74 -2.58 19.42
N HIS A 112 20.53 -1.94 18.53
CA HIS A 112 21.29 -0.72 18.83
C HIS A 112 20.61 0.55 18.30
N ILE A 113 19.29 0.66 18.46
CA ILE A 113 18.56 1.90 18.16
C ILE A 113 18.00 2.51 19.45
N ASN A 114 17.51 3.73 19.34
CA ASN A 114 16.81 4.42 20.42
C ASN A 114 15.71 3.52 21.05
N PRO A 115 15.67 3.36 22.40
CA PRO A 115 14.69 2.52 23.07
C PRO A 115 13.23 2.91 22.79
N GLU A 116 12.93 4.20 22.64
CA GLU A 116 11.58 4.66 22.32
C GLU A 116 11.20 4.31 20.88
N LEU A 117 12.12 4.51 19.93
CA LEU A 117 11.93 4.08 18.54
C LEU A 117 11.70 2.57 18.46
N LYS A 118 12.52 1.79 19.16
CA LYS A 118 12.37 0.33 19.25
C LYS A 118 10.99 -0.06 19.75
N ARG A 119 10.48 0.58 20.80
CA ARG A 119 9.14 0.33 21.33
C ARG A 119 8.04 0.61 20.29
N ILE A 120 8.18 1.66 19.48
CA ILE A 120 7.20 1.99 18.42
C ILE A 120 7.26 0.94 17.29
N LEU A 121 8.46 0.54 16.87
CA LEU A 121 8.66 -0.44 15.80
C LEU A 121 8.16 -1.84 16.18
N ASP A 122 8.43 -2.26 17.42
CA ASP A 122 8.05 -3.57 17.94
C ASP A 122 6.58 -3.61 18.43
N ASP A 123 5.82 -2.51 18.34
CA ASP A 123 4.40 -2.50 18.67
C ASP A 123 3.56 -3.18 17.57
N GLU A 124 3.04 -4.36 17.91
CA GLU A 124 2.15 -5.17 17.07
C GLU A 124 0.92 -4.42 16.54
N LYS A 125 0.51 -3.32 17.19
CA LYS A 125 -0.56 -2.41 16.73
C LYS A 125 -0.25 -1.82 15.35
N PHE A 126 1.00 -1.39 15.13
CA PHE A 126 1.38 -0.62 13.95
C PHE A 126 1.90 -1.50 12.82
N LYS A 127 2.47 -2.67 13.12
CA LYS A 127 3.06 -3.59 12.12
C LYS A 127 4.09 -2.87 11.24
N LEU A 128 5.07 -2.22 11.87
CA LEU A 128 6.18 -1.56 11.18
C LEU A 128 7.35 -2.52 10.97
N SER A 129 8.11 -2.30 9.90
CA SER A 129 9.37 -3.01 9.63
C SER A 129 10.56 -2.04 9.71
N TRP A 130 11.74 -2.57 10.06
CA TRP A 130 13.01 -1.92 9.78
C TRP A 130 13.45 -2.30 8.37
N ILE A 131 13.44 -1.37 7.43
CA ILE A 131 13.63 -1.65 6.01
C ILE A 131 15.06 -1.26 5.62
N ASP A 132 15.81 -2.17 5.00
CA ASP A 132 17.15 -1.86 4.49
C ASP A 132 17.01 -0.84 3.35
N TYR A 133 17.78 0.24 3.41
CA TYR A 133 17.72 1.31 2.41
C TYR A 133 18.05 0.80 1.00
N ASN A 134 18.86 -0.26 0.89
CA ASN A 134 19.20 -0.89 -0.38
C ASN A 134 18.05 -1.66 -1.03
N GLU A 135 16.94 -1.91 -0.31
CA GLU A 135 15.72 -2.47 -0.91
C GLU A 135 14.98 -1.46 -1.79
N PHE A 136 15.29 -0.18 -1.67
CA PHE A 136 14.72 0.87 -2.51
C PHE A 136 15.46 1.00 -3.85
N LYS A 137 14.70 1.27 -4.90
CA LYS A 137 15.16 1.48 -6.27
C LYS A 137 14.47 2.70 -6.85
N ASP A 138 15.04 3.27 -7.91
CA ASP A 138 14.46 4.40 -8.66
C ASP A 138 13.99 5.53 -7.71
N ILE A 139 14.92 6.00 -6.86
CA ILE A 139 14.64 7.01 -5.85
C ILE A 139 14.64 8.39 -6.51
N GLU A 140 13.51 9.09 -6.48
CA GLU A 140 13.33 10.39 -7.11
C GLU A 140 12.82 11.42 -6.10
N GLU A 141 13.38 12.64 -6.09
CA GLU A 141 12.93 13.71 -5.19
C GLU A 141 11.58 14.26 -5.65
N GLU A 142 10.58 14.23 -4.77
CA GLU A 142 9.23 14.75 -5.02
C GLU A 142 9.03 16.15 -4.44
N GLY A 143 9.80 16.49 -3.40
CA GLY A 143 9.79 17.83 -2.84
C GLY A 143 10.55 17.97 -1.53
N LYS A 144 10.99 19.20 -1.27
CA LYS A 144 11.80 19.57 -0.12
C LYS A 144 11.18 20.72 0.67
N GLY A 145 11.11 20.56 1.98
CA GLY A 145 10.73 21.59 2.93
C GLY A 145 11.88 21.96 3.85
N GLY A 146 11.62 22.79 4.87
CA GLY A 146 12.64 23.15 5.87
C GLY A 146 13.11 21.96 6.72
N PHE A 147 12.19 21.02 7.03
CA PHE A 147 12.42 19.95 7.99
C PHE A 147 12.62 18.56 7.38
N ALA A 148 12.19 18.37 6.13
CA ALA A 148 12.22 17.07 5.48
C ALA A 148 12.29 17.18 3.97
N THR A 149 12.83 16.14 3.35
CA THR A 149 12.75 15.89 1.91
C THR A 149 11.94 14.61 1.68
N VAL A 150 11.05 14.64 0.69
CA VAL A 150 10.22 13.50 0.31
C VAL A 150 10.70 12.97 -1.03
N TYR A 151 10.89 11.67 -1.10
CA TYR A 151 11.22 10.95 -2.33
C TYR A 151 10.12 9.94 -2.64
N SER A 152 9.94 9.62 -3.92
CA SER A 152 9.30 8.38 -4.35
C SER A 152 10.37 7.32 -4.56
N ALA A 153 10.01 6.05 -4.34
CA ALA A 153 10.89 4.93 -4.58
C ALA A 153 10.11 3.66 -4.88
N ASN A 154 10.71 2.78 -5.67
CA ASN A 154 10.27 1.41 -5.86
C ASN A 154 10.76 0.55 -4.69
N TRP A 155 9.85 -0.15 -4.01
CA TRP A 155 10.18 -1.06 -2.92
C TRP A 155 9.69 -2.47 -3.18
N SER A 156 10.64 -3.42 -3.11
CA SER A 156 10.37 -4.86 -3.11
C SER A 156 10.41 -5.41 -1.69
N ASP A 157 9.24 -5.45 -1.04
CA ASP A 157 9.08 -6.08 0.28
C ASP A 157 9.25 -7.59 0.16
N GLY A 158 10.47 -8.06 0.48
CA GLY A 158 10.84 -9.47 0.45
C GLY A 158 10.09 -10.33 1.48
N ILE A 159 9.62 -9.73 2.57
CA ILE A 159 8.93 -10.44 3.68
C ILE A 159 7.49 -10.77 3.27
N ASN A 160 6.81 -9.84 2.60
CA ASN A 160 5.44 -10.03 2.16
C ASN A 160 5.30 -10.41 0.68
N HIS A 161 6.42 -10.49 -0.06
CA HIS A 161 6.50 -10.75 -1.49
C HIS A 161 5.65 -9.77 -2.30
N THR A 162 5.82 -8.47 -2.05
CA THR A 162 5.09 -7.41 -2.74
C THR A 162 6.02 -6.36 -3.32
N TRP A 163 5.73 -5.91 -4.54
CA TRP A 163 6.34 -4.74 -5.16
C TRP A 163 5.33 -3.60 -5.15
N ARG A 164 5.74 -2.44 -4.65
CA ARG A 164 4.95 -1.19 -4.70
C ARG A 164 5.84 0.04 -4.69
N ASP A 165 5.27 1.14 -5.16
CA ASP A 165 5.85 2.46 -4.96
C ASP A 165 5.57 2.95 -3.54
N VAL A 166 6.56 3.57 -2.91
CA VAL A 166 6.49 4.15 -1.57
C VAL A 166 6.99 5.59 -1.58
N ALA A 167 6.53 6.36 -0.60
CA ALA A 167 7.12 7.64 -0.26
C ALA A 167 8.14 7.45 0.87
N LEU A 168 9.32 8.03 0.69
CA LEU A 168 10.39 8.07 1.67
C LEU A 168 10.45 9.50 2.22
N LYS A 169 10.04 9.68 3.48
CA LYS A 169 10.17 10.98 4.15
C LYS A 169 11.44 10.99 4.98
N VAL A 170 12.46 11.68 4.48
CA VAL A 170 13.76 11.85 5.15
C VAL A 170 13.68 13.08 6.03
N ILE A 171 13.86 12.91 7.34
CA ILE A 171 13.90 14.02 8.30
C ILE A 171 15.33 14.53 8.38
N HIS A 172 15.54 15.82 8.14
CA HIS A 172 16.88 16.43 8.12
C HIS A 172 17.54 16.32 9.49
N ASN A 173 18.84 15.98 9.55
CA ASN A 173 19.65 15.90 10.77
C ASN A 173 19.04 14.99 11.85
N SER A 174 18.32 13.96 11.44
CA SER A 174 17.65 13.04 12.37
C SER A 174 18.63 12.12 13.08
N ASN A 175 19.84 11.98 12.54
CA ASN A 175 20.99 11.36 13.22
C ASN A 175 21.51 12.17 14.42
N GLU A 176 21.36 13.50 14.39
CA GLU A 176 21.75 14.42 15.46
C GLU A 176 20.59 14.73 16.42
N ASN A 177 19.35 14.64 15.94
CA ASN A 177 18.14 14.93 16.71
C ASN A 177 17.04 13.86 16.51
N GLU A 178 17.28 12.68 17.07
CA GLU A 178 16.37 11.53 16.94
C GLU A 178 14.96 11.79 17.51
N GLN A 179 14.83 12.71 18.47
CA GLN A 179 13.55 12.97 19.15
C GLN A 179 12.51 13.58 18.22
N GLU A 180 12.91 14.48 17.31
CA GLU A 180 12.00 15.04 16.31
C GLU A 180 11.49 13.94 15.36
N PHE A 181 12.38 13.04 14.94
CA PHE A 181 12.00 11.90 14.11
C PHE A 181 11.02 10.97 14.85
N ILE A 182 11.30 10.61 16.10
CA ILE A 182 10.46 9.73 16.91
C ILE A 182 9.06 10.32 17.11
N GLN A 183 8.98 11.61 17.43
CA GLN A 183 7.71 12.30 17.63
C GLN A 183 6.90 12.36 16.33
N GLU A 184 7.57 12.62 15.20
CA GLU A 184 6.94 12.60 13.89
C GLU A 184 6.41 11.20 13.55
N LEU A 185 7.25 10.16 13.67
CA LEU A 185 6.85 8.77 13.44
C LEU A 185 5.64 8.39 14.27
N LYS A 186 5.62 8.74 15.56
CA LYS A 186 4.51 8.48 16.47
C LYS A 186 3.21 9.14 15.99
N ASN A 187 3.26 10.39 15.55
CA ASN A 187 2.10 11.10 14.99
C ASN A 187 1.56 10.38 13.76
N TYR A 188 2.44 10.00 12.84
CA TYR A 188 2.09 9.26 11.62
C TYR A 188 1.45 7.91 11.93
N CYS A 189 2.00 7.18 12.91
CA CYS A 189 1.50 5.87 13.32
C CYS A 189 0.10 5.96 13.95
N GLU A 190 -0.14 6.94 14.82
CA GLU A 190 -1.47 7.13 15.44
C GLU A 190 -2.52 7.57 14.42
N ILE A 191 -2.19 8.53 13.55
CA ILE A 191 -3.08 8.96 12.46
C ILE A 191 -3.37 7.79 11.52
N GLY A 192 -2.36 7.03 11.11
CA GLY A 192 -2.54 5.88 10.22
C GLY A 192 -3.25 4.69 10.87
N TYR A 193 -3.18 4.56 12.19
CA TYR A 193 -3.96 3.57 12.92
C TYR A 193 -5.45 3.93 12.97
N ALA A 194 -5.75 5.19 13.28
CA ALA A 194 -7.10 5.72 13.26
C ALA A 194 -7.68 5.69 11.83
N ASN A 195 -6.88 6.10 10.84
CA ASN A 195 -7.32 6.31 9.45
C ASN A 195 -6.42 5.64 8.40
N PRO A 196 -6.39 4.29 8.35
CA PRO A 196 -5.56 3.52 7.41
C PRO A 196 -5.74 3.86 5.94
N SER A 197 -6.95 4.27 5.55
CA SER A 197 -7.25 4.60 4.16
C SER A 197 -6.62 5.90 3.70
N PHE A 198 -6.26 6.77 4.65
CA PHE A 198 -5.64 8.05 4.41
C PHE A 198 -4.12 7.98 4.51
N LEU A 199 -3.61 7.36 5.57
CA LEU A 199 -2.19 7.26 5.86
C LEU A 199 -1.84 5.84 6.32
N ASN A 200 -0.79 5.28 5.73
CA ASN A 200 -0.26 3.99 6.14
C ASN A 200 1.26 4.02 6.12
N CYS A 201 1.86 3.88 7.30
CA CYS A 201 3.28 3.67 7.46
C CYS A 201 3.59 2.18 7.34
N ASP A 202 4.66 1.86 6.62
CA ASP A 202 5.12 0.49 6.45
C ASP A 202 6.35 0.21 7.31
N GLY A 203 7.10 1.25 7.68
CA GLY A 203 8.31 1.06 8.47
C GLY A 203 9.18 2.29 8.59
N VAL A 204 10.39 2.02 9.07
CA VAL A 204 11.49 2.96 9.17
C VAL A 204 12.67 2.41 8.41
N SER A 205 13.40 3.28 7.72
CA SER A 205 14.69 2.99 7.14
C SER A 205 15.73 4.00 7.62
N ARG A 206 16.98 3.80 7.23
CA ARG A 206 18.10 4.69 7.53
C ARG A 206 19.01 4.76 6.31
N ASN A 207 19.26 5.94 5.77
CA ASN A 207 20.16 6.11 4.62
C ASN A 207 21.64 6.04 5.04
N ASP A 208 22.51 6.14 4.05
CA ASP A 208 23.97 6.09 4.22
C ASP A 208 24.52 7.28 5.04
N ASP A 209 23.83 8.42 5.04
CA ASP A 209 24.15 9.59 5.87
C ASP A 209 23.75 9.42 7.34
N GLY A 210 23.05 8.32 7.65
CA GLY A 210 22.56 7.98 8.98
C GLY A 210 21.24 8.64 9.36
N ASP A 211 20.62 9.40 8.46
CA ASP A 211 19.29 9.98 8.65
C ASP A 211 18.20 8.90 8.61
N TYR A 212 17.26 9.01 9.52
CA TYR A 212 16.08 8.17 9.58
C TYR A 212 15.03 8.59 8.54
N ILE A 213 14.35 7.57 8.02
CA ILE A 213 13.35 7.70 6.96
C ILE A 213 12.06 7.06 7.44
N ILE A 214 10.95 7.79 7.33
CA ILE A 214 9.61 7.21 7.48
C ILE A 214 9.18 6.68 6.11
N VAL A 215 8.93 5.36 6.03
CA VAL A 215 8.49 4.68 4.81
C VAL A 215 6.98 4.57 4.83
N MET A 216 6.31 5.15 3.84
CA MET A 216 4.85 5.22 3.80
C MET A 216 4.28 4.99 2.41
N GLN A 217 2.99 4.65 2.38
CA GLN A 217 2.24 4.51 1.13
C GLN A 217 2.17 5.85 0.38
N ILE A 218 2.39 5.83 -0.93
CA ILE A 218 2.17 7.00 -1.79
C ILE A 218 0.68 7.39 -1.78
N ALA A 219 0.43 8.68 -1.57
CA ALA A 219 -0.91 9.21 -1.69
C ALA A 219 -1.35 9.14 -3.16
N ALA A 220 -2.57 8.66 -3.44
CA ALA A 220 -3.03 8.41 -4.81
C ALA A 220 -3.02 9.64 -5.74
N LYS A 221 -2.86 10.84 -5.18
CA LYS A 221 -2.71 12.12 -5.91
C LYS A 221 -1.40 12.85 -5.54
N GLY A 222 -0.34 12.12 -5.23
CA GLY A 222 1.00 12.67 -4.97
C GLY A 222 1.15 13.35 -3.60
N SER A 223 0.36 14.38 -3.30
CA SER A 223 0.51 15.19 -2.07
C SER A 223 -0.73 15.22 -1.19
N LEU A 224 -0.50 15.46 0.10
CA LEU A 224 -1.55 15.76 1.07
C LEU A 224 -2.43 16.90 0.58
N ARG A 225 -1.86 17.97 0.02
CA ARG A 225 -2.60 19.14 -0.48
C ARG A 225 -3.62 18.76 -1.55
N GLN A 226 -3.22 17.94 -2.53
CA GLN A 226 -4.14 17.50 -3.59
C GLN A 226 -5.21 16.54 -3.06
N ASN A 227 -4.89 15.71 -2.06
CA ASN A 227 -5.88 14.88 -1.38
C ASN A 227 -6.84 15.72 -0.51
N LEU A 228 -6.37 16.80 0.12
CA LEU A 228 -7.19 17.68 0.96
C LEU A 228 -8.27 18.42 0.16
N VAL A 229 -8.04 18.72 -1.12
CA VAL A 229 -9.09 19.26 -2.00
C VAL A 229 -10.25 18.28 -2.11
N GLU A 230 -10.01 16.98 -2.22
CA GLU A 230 -11.08 15.98 -2.19
C GLU A 230 -11.67 15.76 -0.79
N VAL A 231 -10.87 15.90 0.26
CA VAL A 231 -11.39 15.91 1.64
C VAL A 231 -12.35 17.09 1.84
N SER A 232 -12.12 18.23 1.19
CA SER A 232 -13.07 19.35 1.24
C SER A 232 -14.42 19.01 0.58
N GLN A 233 -14.42 18.12 -0.41
CA GLN A 233 -15.59 17.62 -1.12
C GLN A 233 -16.29 16.46 -0.39
N LEU A 234 -15.73 15.97 0.71
CA LEU A 234 -16.38 14.94 1.53
C LEU A 234 -17.60 15.48 2.27
N GLU A 235 -18.59 14.61 2.43
CA GLU A 235 -19.71 14.82 3.35
C GLU A 235 -19.19 15.00 4.78
N TRP A 236 -19.91 15.78 5.59
CA TRP A 236 -19.52 16.06 6.98
C TRP A 236 -19.28 14.80 7.80
N LYS A 237 -20.09 13.76 7.56
CA LYS A 237 -19.95 12.46 8.21
C LYS A 237 -18.62 11.79 7.88
N ASP A 238 -18.13 11.92 6.64
CA ASP A 238 -16.86 11.34 6.22
C ASP A 238 -15.67 12.15 6.73
N LYS A 239 -15.79 13.48 6.78
CA LYS A 239 -14.79 14.36 7.41
C LYS A 239 -14.60 14.04 8.88
N LEU A 240 -15.68 13.83 9.62
CA LEU A 240 -15.66 13.47 11.03
C LEU A 240 -15.08 12.09 11.30
N ASN A 241 -15.07 11.20 10.31
CA ASN A 241 -14.40 9.90 10.40
C ASN A 241 -12.90 9.98 10.08
N ILE A 242 -12.41 11.09 9.49
CA ILE A 242 -11.01 11.31 9.11
C ILE A 242 -10.26 12.15 10.18
N LEU A 243 -10.95 13.05 10.86
CA LEU A 243 -10.49 13.82 12.02
C LEU A 243 -10.47 12.95 13.29
#